data_AF-A0A534YKJ5-F1
#
_entry.id   AF-A0A534YKJ5-F1
#
_cell.length_a   1.000
_cell.length_b   1.000
_cell.length_c   1.000
_cell.angle_alpha   90.00
_cell.angle_beta   90.00
_cell.angle_gamma   90.00
#
_symmetry.space_group_name_H-M   'P 1'
#
loop_
_entity.id
_entity.type
_entity.pdbx_description
1 polymer ?
#
loop_
_entity_poly.entity_id
_entity_poly.type
_entity_poly.pdbx_seq_one_letter_code
_entity_poly.pdbx_strand_id
1 'polypeptide(L)' 'DRPGSQGDTDLWVSFRDGEQWREPRNLGVPINTADGEFAPGISADGAWLFFTRRHEGRNVVQVVRTPGMLRGR' A
#
# COMPACT_ATOMS: atom_id res chain seq x y z
N ASP A 1 1.59 -16.48 -2.74
CA ASP A 1 1.34 -15.14 -3.30
C ASP A 1 0.01 -15.05 -4.04
N ARG A 2 -0.59 -13.85 -4.06
CA ARG A 2 -1.81 -13.56 -4.84
C ARG A 2 -1.40 -13.19 -6.28
N PRO A 3 -2.17 -13.60 -7.31
CA PRO A 3 -1.96 -13.12 -8.68
C PRO A 3 -1.92 -11.58 -8.74
N GLY A 4 -0.90 -11.02 -9.40
CA GLY A 4 -0.69 -9.57 -9.51
C GLY A 4 0.25 -8.95 -8.49
N SER A 5 0.95 -9.76 -7.69
CA SER A 5 2.06 -9.28 -6.85
C SER A 5 3.25 -8.80 -7.69
N GLN A 6 3.96 -7.77 -7.23
CA GLN A 6 5.12 -7.20 -7.92
C GLN A 6 6.46 -7.62 -7.32
N GLY A 7 6.48 -7.99 -6.04
CA GLY A 7 7.70 -8.37 -5.33
C GLY A 7 7.47 -9.41 -4.25
N ASP A 8 8.28 -9.32 -3.21
CA ASP A 8 8.27 -10.24 -2.06
C ASP A 8 7.03 -10.02 -1.18
N THR A 9 6.72 -8.78 -0.81
CA THR A 9 5.51 -8.45 -0.07
C THR A 9 4.92 -7.16 -0.61
N ASP A 10 3.65 -7.20 -0.98
CA ASP A 10 2.94 -6.09 -1.58
C ASP A 10 1.93 -5.49 -0.59
N LEU A 11 1.72 -4.18 -0.69
CA LEU A 11 0.63 -3.47 -0.04
C LEU A 11 -0.65 -3.55 -0.88
N TRP A 12 -1.76 -3.88 -0.22
CA TRP A 12 -3.10 -3.96 -0.81
C TRP A 12 -4.07 -3.10 0.00
N VAL A 13 -5.11 -2.59 -0.65
CA VAL A 13 -6.19 -1.83 -0.02
C VAL A 13 -7.55 -2.44 -0.32
N SER A 14 -8.43 -2.45 0.68
CA SER A 14 -9.86 -2.63 0.47
C SER A 14 -10.61 -1.48 1.14
N PHE A 15 -11.79 -1.16 0.61
CA PHE A 15 -12.70 -0.17 1.20
C PHE A 15 -13.92 -0.88 1.71
N ARG A 16 -14.40 -0.43 2.87
CA ARG A 16 -15.64 -0.93 3.46
C ARG A 16 -16.82 -0.15 2.90
N ASP A 17 -17.85 -0.87 2.47
CA ASP A 17 -19.12 -0.36 1.99
C ASP A 17 -20.24 -0.92 2.88
N GLY A 18 -20.74 -0.07 3.78
CA GLY A 18 -21.57 -0.50 4.90
C GLY A 18 -20.84 -1.52 5.78
N GLU A 19 -21.34 -2.76 5.80
CA GLU A 19 -20.72 -3.83 6.58
C GLU A 19 -19.70 -4.66 5.79
N GLN A 20 -19.72 -4.57 4.46
CA GLN A 20 -18.95 -5.45 3.56
C GLN A 20 -17.65 -4.80 3.14
N TRP A 21 -16.59 -5.60 2.98
CA TRP A 21 -15.35 -5.16 2.36
C TRP A 21 -15.42 -5.41 0.85
N ARG A 22 -15.02 -4.42 0.05
CA ARG A 22 -14.86 -4.58 -1.40
C ARG A 22 -13.64 -5.47 -1.70
N GLU A 23 -13.55 -5.97 -2.93
CA GLU A 23 -12.37 -6.76 -3.35
C GLU A 23 -11.07 -5.95 -3.15
N PRO A 24 -10.04 -6.51 -2.49
CA PRO A 24 -8.77 -5.83 -2.31
C PRO A 24 -8.08 -5.50 -3.64
N ARG A 25 -7.43 -4.35 -3.70
CA ARG A 25 -6.67 -3.86 -4.86
C ARG A 25 -5.20 -3.71 -4.50
N ASN A 26 -4.32 -4.20 -5.37
CA ASN A 26 -2.89 -3.97 -5.25
C ASN A 26 -2.60 -2.47 -5.44
N LEU A 27 -1.71 -1.89 -4.63
CA LEU A 27 -1.38 -0.47 -4.74
C LEU A 27 -0.48 -0.12 -5.93
N GLY A 28 0.13 -1.13 -6.55
CA GLY A 28 0.92 -1.02 -7.78
C GLY A 28 2.13 -0.08 -7.64
N VAL A 29 2.77 0.20 -8.77
CA VAL A 29 3.88 1.16 -8.83
C VAL A 29 3.38 2.60 -8.60
N PRO A 30 4.17 3.46 -7.94
CA PRO A 30 5.51 3.22 -7.40
C PRO A 30 5.54 2.73 -5.95
N ILE A 31 4.38 2.35 -5.37
CA ILE A 31 4.26 1.93 -3.98
C ILE A 31 4.85 0.54 -3.82
N ASN A 32 4.24 -0.43 -4.49
CA ASN A 32 4.78 -1.78 -4.59
C ASN A 32 5.87 -1.83 -5.64
N THR A 33 6.95 -2.52 -5.33
CA THR A 33 8.08 -2.72 -6.24
C THR A 33 8.50 -4.18 -6.23
N ALA A 34 9.69 -4.49 -6.76
CA ALA A 34 10.26 -5.83 -6.61
C ALA A 34 10.76 -6.11 -5.18
N ASP A 35 10.95 -5.07 -4.36
CA ASP A 35 11.29 -5.20 -2.95
C ASP A 35 10.08 -5.64 -2.11
N GLY A 36 10.28 -5.79 -0.80
CA GLY A 36 9.17 -5.99 0.14
C GLY A 36 8.69 -4.68 0.74
N GLU A 37 7.38 -4.43 0.71
CA GLU A 37 6.72 -3.30 1.35
C GLU A 37 5.84 -3.73 2.54
N PHE A 38 5.99 -3.04 3.68
CA PHE A 38 5.44 -3.46 4.97
C PHE A 38 4.92 -2.29 5.81
N ALA A 39 4.13 -2.62 6.84
CA ALA A 39 3.70 -1.70 7.90
C ALA A 39 3.15 -0.36 7.39
N PRO A 40 2.10 -0.37 6.55
CA PRO A 40 1.52 0.87 6.05
C PRO A 40 0.82 1.65 7.17
N GLY A 41 0.92 2.97 7.11
CA GLY A 41 0.16 3.92 7.93
C GLY A 41 -0.27 5.11 7.09
N ILE A 42 -1.44 5.68 7.38
CA ILE A 42 -1.97 6.85 6.69
C ILE A 42 -2.03 8.04 7.64
N SER A 43 -1.72 9.25 7.16
CA SER A 43 -1.89 10.47 7.95
C SER A 43 -3.37 10.70 8.28
N ALA A 44 -3.63 11.44 9.36
CA ALA A 44 -4.99 11.71 9.85
C ALA A 44 -5.88 12.40 8.81
N ASP A 45 -5.31 13.25 7.96
CA ASP A 45 -6.00 13.93 6.85
C ASP A 45 -6.11 13.06 5.58
N GLY A 46 -5.59 11.82 5.62
CA GLY A 46 -5.55 10.91 4.49
C GLY A 46 -4.59 11.33 3.37
N ALA A 47 -3.81 12.40 3.52
CA ALA A 47 -3.01 12.96 2.44
C ALA A 47 -1.70 12.20 2.15
N TRP A 48 -1.17 11.49 3.15
CA TRP A 48 0.12 10.80 3.09
C TRP A 48 0.01 9.34 3.51
N LEU A 49 0.72 8.48 2.77
CA LEU A 49 0.96 7.08 3.11
C LEU A 49 2.44 6.94 3.51
N PHE A 50 2.65 6.30 4.65
CA PHE A 50 3.95 5.91 5.19
C PHE A 50 4.04 4.39 5.14
N PHE A 51 5.18 3.85 4.73
CA PHE A 51 5.40 2.41 4.74
C PHE A 51 6.89 2.09 4.79
N THR A 52 7.25 0.88 5.16
CA THR A 52 8.63 0.40 5.13
C THR A 52 8.89 -0.32 3.82
N ARG A 53 9.96 0.03 3.10
CA ARG A 53 10.51 -0.78 2.00
C ARG A 53 11.78 -1.47 2.47
N ARG A 54 11.87 -2.78 2.26
CA ARG A 54 13.08 -3.56 2.46
C ARG A 54 13.89 -3.62 1.17
N HIS A 55 14.87 -2.72 1.05
CA HIS A 55 15.76 -2.65 -0.10
C HIS A 55 17.16 -3.12 0.30
N GLU A 56 17.71 -4.13 -0.41
CA GLU A 56 19.05 -4.67 -0.16
C GLU A 56 19.30 -5.04 1.32
N GLY A 57 18.30 -5.66 1.97
CA GLY A 57 18.38 -6.07 3.38
C GLY A 57 18.24 -4.94 4.40
N ARG A 58 17.97 -3.71 3.96
CA ARG A 58 17.74 -2.55 4.84
C ARG A 58 16.29 -2.10 4.79
N ASN A 59 15.76 -1.72 5.95
CA ASN A 59 14.43 -1.14 6.06
C ASN A 59 14.51 0.38 5.94
N VAL A 60 13.79 0.95 4.96
CA VAL A 60 13.71 2.39 4.70
C VAL A 60 12.26 2.84 4.74
N VAL A 61 11.96 3.88 5.50
CA VAL A 61 10.62 4.47 5.50
C VAL A 61 10.42 5.29 4.23
N GLN A 62 9.38 4.93 3.48
CA GLN A 62 8.88 5.67 2.34
C GLN A 62 7.72 6.55 2.78
N VAL A 63 7.64 7.75 2.18
CA VAL A 63 6.53 8.69 2.40
C VAL A 63 6.05 9.15 1.03
N VAL A 64 4.81 8.84 0.70
CA VAL A 64 4.20 9.19 -0.59
C VAL A 64 2.87 9.88 -0.39
N ARG A 65 2.48 10.75 -1.33
CA ARG A 65 1.11 11.26 -1.34
C ARG A 65 0.16 10.11 -1.58
N THR A 66 -0.88 10.02 -0.76
CA THR A 66 -1.97 9.04 -0.91
C THR A 66 -2.58 9.17 -2.30
N PRO A 67 -2.51 8.11 -3.15
CA PRO A 67 -3.08 8.11 -4.48
C PRO A 67 -4.57 8.43 -4.47
N GLY A 68 -5.09 8.97 -5.57
CA GLY A 68 -6.52 9.30 -5.70
C GLY A 68 -7.43 8.09 -5.42
N MET A 69 -6.98 6.86 -5.77
CA MET A 69 -7.74 5.63 -5.49
C MET A 69 -7.92 5.32 -3.99
N LEU A 70 -7.07 5.89 -3.13
CA LEU A 70 -7.12 5.73 -1.67
C LEU A 70 -8.01 6.76 -0.97
N ARG A 71 -8.46 7.78 -1.71
CA ARG A 71 -9.38 8.80 -1.20
C ARG A 71 -10.79 8.29 -1.47
N GLY A 72 -11.37 7.62 -0.48
CA GLY A 72 -12.66 6.94 -0.57
C GLY A 72 -13.74 7.77 -1.28
N ARG A 73 -14.46 7.11 -2.20
CA ARG A 73 -15.84 7.42 -2.56
C ARG A 73 -16.71 6.22 -2.22
#